data_AF-A0AAE8VZR4-F1
#
_entry.id   AF-A0AAE8VZR4-F1
#
_cell.length_a   1.000
_cell.length_b   1.000
_cell.length_c   1.000
_cell.angle_alpha   90.00
_cell.angle_beta   90.00
_cell.angle_gamma   90.00
#
_symmetry.space_group_name_H-M   'P 1'
#
loop_
_entity.id
_entity.type
_entity.pdbx_description
1 polymer ?
#
loop_
_entity_poly.entity_id
_entity_poly.type
_entity_poly.pdbx_seq_one_letter_code
_entity_poly.pdbx_strand_id
1 'polypeptide(L)'
;MVGAAVGDALGGPVEGYTPEQILERHGGRVHGIVGPWNGDDWRTARPIAPYHKGDGHVTDDTLMTHALVRVYAKVRDHLDAYAIAEHLVPDLMTTPRWIPELEAEALPLHRVFLAEKWLVARLHYGHIDPREAGVGNIVNCGAAMYMAPVGLVNAADPKGAYAEALDIAGAHQSSYGREAAGVFAAAVAAACRPGATAESVIGTCVRLAKDGTRQAIESVCEVASRHSDFESALRPLREAVTPFDTVGPDYRAPSLGARRPSR
;
A
#
# COMPACT_ATOMS: atom_id res chain seq x y z
N MET A 1 -9.19 10.31 -2.42
CA MET A 1 -9.86 9.01 -2.62
C MET A 1 -9.88 8.59 -4.07
N VAL A 2 -10.52 9.35 -4.99
CA VAL A 2 -10.56 9.01 -6.43
C VAL A 2 -9.16 8.79 -7.03
N GLY A 3 -8.19 9.66 -6.70
CA GLY A 3 -6.81 9.50 -7.18
C GLY A 3 -6.14 8.17 -6.78
N ALA A 4 -6.46 7.63 -5.60
CA ALA A 4 -5.94 6.33 -5.17
C ALA A 4 -6.52 5.20 -6.02
N ALA A 5 -7.85 5.20 -6.24
CA ALA A 5 -8.52 4.23 -7.09
C ALA A 5 -8.07 4.30 -8.56
N VAL A 6 -7.82 5.51 -9.09
CA VAL A 6 -7.29 5.68 -10.44
C VAL A 6 -5.86 5.13 -10.54
N GLY A 7 -4.99 5.44 -9.56
CA GLY A 7 -3.62 4.92 -9.54
C GLY A 7 -3.57 3.40 -9.44
N ASP A 8 -4.42 2.82 -8.58
CA ASP A 8 -4.62 1.39 -8.43
C ASP A 8 -5.05 0.73 -9.75
N ALA A 9 -6.12 1.24 -10.38
CA ALA A 9 -6.63 0.72 -11.65
C ALA A 9 -5.63 0.86 -12.82
N LEU A 10 -4.78 1.89 -12.82
CA LEU A 10 -3.72 2.06 -13.84
C LEU A 10 -2.53 1.13 -13.59
N GLY A 11 -2.20 0.86 -12.32
CA GLY A 11 -1.04 0.06 -11.93
C GLY A 11 -1.29 -1.45 -11.96
N GLY A 12 -2.52 -1.88 -11.65
CA GLY A 12 -2.90 -3.29 -11.56
C GLY A 12 -2.48 -4.15 -12.76
N PRO A 13 -2.74 -3.74 -14.02
CA PRO A 13 -2.45 -4.57 -15.20
C PRO A 13 -0.95 -4.82 -15.43
N VAL A 14 -0.07 -3.99 -14.87
CA VAL A 14 1.38 -4.05 -15.07
C VAL A 14 2.14 -4.48 -13.81
N GLU A 15 1.42 -4.85 -12.75
CA GLU A 15 2.01 -5.30 -11.50
C GLU A 15 2.82 -6.58 -11.70
N GLY A 16 4.03 -6.62 -11.12
CA GLY A 16 4.92 -7.78 -11.18
C GLY A 16 5.80 -7.87 -12.44
N TYR A 17 5.71 -6.89 -13.35
CA TYR A 17 6.51 -6.79 -14.58
C TYR A 17 7.58 -5.69 -14.49
N THR A 18 8.70 -5.88 -15.20
CA THR A 18 9.77 -4.89 -15.25
C THR A 18 9.42 -3.73 -16.18
N PRO A 19 10.05 -2.54 -16.03
CA PRO A 19 9.85 -1.42 -16.94
C PRO A 19 10.08 -1.77 -18.42
N GLU A 20 11.05 -2.62 -18.71
CA GLU A 20 11.39 -3.06 -20.06
C GLU A 20 10.27 -3.92 -20.65
N GLN A 21 9.73 -4.86 -19.87
CA GLN A 21 8.59 -5.69 -20.29
C GLN A 21 7.35 -4.84 -20.57
N ILE A 22 7.08 -3.84 -19.73
CA ILE A 22 5.95 -2.92 -19.90
C ILE A 22 6.12 -2.11 -21.18
N LEU A 23 7.31 -1.55 -21.41
CA LEU A 23 7.63 -0.80 -22.63
C LEU A 23 7.46 -1.64 -23.89
N GLU A 24 8.01 -2.86 -23.89
CA GLU A 24 7.93 -3.78 -25.02
C GLU A 24 6.48 -4.14 -25.33
N ARG A 25 5.70 -4.49 -24.30
CA ARG A 25 4.30 -4.87 -24.46
C ARG A 25 3.44 -3.76 -25.04
N HIS A 26 3.59 -2.54 -24.53
CA HIS A 26 2.70 -1.43 -24.85
C HIS A 26 3.25 -0.50 -25.95
N GLY A 27 4.45 -0.77 -26.47
CA GLY A 27 5.11 0.10 -27.44
C GLY A 27 5.45 1.49 -26.88
N GLY A 28 5.55 1.62 -25.55
CA GLY A 28 5.70 2.90 -24.87
C GLY A 28 5.25 2.88 -23.41
N ARG A 29 5.13 4.07 -22.81
CA ARG A 29 4.61 4.25 -21.45
C ARG A 29 3.10 4.04 -21.42
N VAL A 30 2.59 3.56 -20.28
CA VAL A 30 1.15 3.47 -20.04
C VAL A 30 0.63 4.86 -19.68
N HIS A 31 -0.27 5.39 -20.51
CA HIS A 31 -0.89 6.72 -20.33
C HIS A 31 -2.38 6.65 -19.96
N GLY A 32 -2.94 5.44 -19.81
CA GLY A 32 -4.36 5.25 -19.53
C GLY A 32 -4.67 3.79 -19.20
N ILE A 33 -5.96 3.48 -19.14
CA ILE A 33 -6.45 2.15 -18.83
C ILE A 33 -6.05 1.17 -19.94
N VAL A 34 -5.51 0.04 -19.54
CA VAL A 34 -5.12 -1.06 -20.43
C VAL A 34 -5.77 -2.37 -19.96
N GLY A 35 -5.98 -3.29 -20.89
CA GLY A 35 -6.51 -4.61 -20.58
C GLY A 35 -5.54 -5.48 -19.78
N PRO A 36 -6.01 -6.64 -19.28
CA PRO A 36 -5.21 -7.50 -18.44
C PRO A 36 -3.96 -8.04 -19.13
N TRP A 37 -2.88 -8.24 -18.36
CA TRP A 37 -1.62 -8.74 -18.92
C TRP A 37 -1.78 -10.07 -19.66
N ASN A 38 -2.60 -10.98 -19.13
CA ASN A 38 -2.79 -12.29 -19.74
C ASN A 38 -4.02 -12.36 -20.66
N GLY A 39 -4.60 -11.21 -21.05
CA GLY A 39 -5.78 -11.16 -21.91
C GLY A 39 -6.93 -12.00 -21.33
N ASP A 40 -7.62 -12.75 -22.19
CA ASP A 40 -8.75 -13.61 -21.83
C ASP A 40 -8.38 -14.74 -20.85
N ASP A 41 -7.09 -15.11 -20.76
CA ASP A 41 -6.60 -16.18 -19.89
C ASP A 41 -6.39 -15.72 -18.42
N TRP A 42 -6.71 -14.47 -18.08
CA TRP A 42 -6.47 -13.89 -16.75
C TRP A 42 -6.99 -14.76 -15.59
N ARG A 43 -8.10 -15.47 -15.80
CA ARG A 43 -8.74 -16.29 -14.76
C ARG A 43 -7.92 -17.52 -14.38
N THR A 44 -7.02 -17.97 -15.25
CA THR A 44 -6.17 -19.15 -15.05
C THR A 44 -4.66 -18.85 -15.06
N ALA A 45 -4.25 -17.66 -15.48
CA ALA A 45 -2.85 -17.23 -15.55
C ALA A 45 -2.19 -17.08 -14.16
N ARG A 46 -1.57 -18.16 -13.67
CA ARG A 46 -0.77 -18.15 -12.43
C ARG A 46 0.50 -17.31 -12.60
N PRO A 47 1.01 -16.69 -11.52
CA PRO A 47 0.52 -16.77 -10.14
C PRO A 47 -0.59 -15.77 -9.80
N ILE A 48 -0.91 -14.82 -10.68
CA ILE A 48 -1.82 -13.70 -10.41
C ILE A 48 -3.29 -14.13 -10.44
N ALA A 49 -3.65 -15.16 -11.20
CA ALA A 49 -5.00 -15.68 -11.25
C ALA A 49 -5.53 -16.03 -9.84
N PRO A 50 -6.82 -15.78 -9.56
CA PRO A 50 -7.89 -15.49 -10.53
C PRO A 50 -8.30 -14.00 -10.53
N TYR A 51 -7.35 -13.07 -10.68
CA TYR A 51 -7.64 -11.64 -10.59
C TYR A 51 -7.61 -10.94 -11.96
N HIS A 52 -8.73 -10.31 -12.33
CA HIS A 52 -8.88 -9.50 -13.54
C HIS A 52 -8.23 -8.12 -13.34
N LYS A 53 -6.91 -8.08 -13.30
CA LYS A 53 -6.10 -6.85 -13.24
C LYS A 53 -6.03 -6.22 -14.62
N GLY A 54 -6.95 -5.30 -14.95
CA GLY A 54 -7.21 -4.85 -16.31
C GLY A 54 -8.42 -3.92 -16.35
N ASP A 55 -8.60 -3.21 -17.47
CA ASP A 55 -9.88 -2.60 -17.86
C ASP A 55 -10.50 -1.65 -16.83
N GLY A 56 -9.68 -1.07 -15.97
CA GLY A 56 -10.08 -0.11 -14.95
C GLY A 56 -10.59 -0.75 -13.66
N HIS A 57 -10.46 -2.07 -13.51
CA HIS A 57 -10.71 -2.75 -12.24
C HIS A 57 -9.69 -2.31 -11.19
N VAL A 58 -10.21 -1.83 -10.07
CA VAL A 58 -9.44 -1.55 -8.85
C VAL A 58 -9.11 -2.85 -8.11
N THR A 59 -8.04 -2.81 -7.32
CA THR A 59 -7.50 -3.99 -6.63
C THR A 59 -7.74 -3.98 -5.12
N ASP A 60 -7.01 -4.81 -4.37
CA ASP A 60 -7.11 -4.87 -2.92
C ASP A 60 -6.71 -3.56 -2.23
N ASP A 61 -5.86 -2.74 -2.84
CA ASP A 61 -5.54 -1.39 -2.39
C ASP A 61 -6.82 -0.57 -2.17
N THR A 62 -7.67 -0.45 -3.21
CA THR A 62 -8.93 0.28 -3.10
C THR A 62 -9.94 -0.44 -2.21
N LEU A 63 -9.99 -1.77 -2.22
CA LEU A 63 -10.89 -2.52 -1.33
C LEU A 63 -10.58 -2.26 0.15
N MET A 64 -9.30 -2.32 0.53
CA MET A 64 -8.83 -2.02 1.88
C MET A 64 -9.06 -0.55 2.24
N THR A 65 -8.83 0.36 1.30
CA THR A 65 -9.10 1.79 1.49
C THR A 65 -10.58 2.04 1.76
N HIS A 66 -11.48 1.44 0.98
CA HIS A 66 -12.92 1.54 1.22
C HIS A 66 -13.35 0.85 2.52
N ALA A 67 -12.70 -0.25 2.92
CA ALA A 67 -12.95 -0.89 4.20
C ALA A 67 -12.62 0.05 5.37
N LEU A 68 -11.47 0.72 5.34
CA LEU A 68 -11.11 1.69 6.36
C LEU A 68 -12.07 2.89 6.40
N VAL A 69 -12.50 3.41 5.23
CA VAL A 69 -13.51 4.48 5.17
C VAL A 69 -14.82 4.07 5.84
N ARG A 70 -15.26 2.80 5.67
CA ARG A 70 -16.46 2.30 6.36
C ARG A 70 -16.29 2.20 7.86
N VAL A 71 -15.08 1.87 8.34
CA VAL A 71 -14.79 1.89 9.78
C VAL A 71 -14.91 3.32 10.32
N TYR A 72 -14.30 4.31 9.67
CA TYR A 72 -14.49 5.72 10.04
C TYR A 72 -15.95 6.15 9.98
N ALA A 73 -16.70 5.72 8.96
CA ALA A 73 -18.13 6.05 8.85
C ALA A 73 -18.96 5.45 10.00
N LYS A 74 -18.55 4.28 10.52
CA LYS A 74 -19.21 3.60 11.64
C LYS A 74 -18.81 4.19 13.00
N VAL A 75 -17.52 4.35 13.25
CA VAL A 75 -16.99 4.82 14.54
C VAL A 75 -17.21 6.31 14.72
N ARG A 76 -17.10 7.09 13.64
CA ARG A 76 -17.25 8.57 13.64
C ARG A 76 -16.26 9.27 14.57
N ASP A 77 -15.08 8.68 14.74
CA ASP A 77 -13.97 9.19 15.54
C ASP A 77 -12.63 8.74 14.93
N HIS A 78 -11.53 9.23 15.49
CA HIS A 78 -10.19 8.70 15.25
C HIS A 78 -10.10 7.23 15.65
N LEU A 79 -9.32 6.46 14.89
CA LEU A 79 -9.22 5.01 15.04
C LEU A 79 -7.87 4.63 15.66
N ASP A 80 -7.87 3.50 16.35
CA ASP A 80 -6.68 2.86 16.89
C ASP A 80 -6.60 1.41 16.42
N ALA A 81 -5.63 0.64 16.94
CA ALA A 81 -5.53 -0.78 16.64
C ALA A 81 -6.79 -1.59 17.05
N TYR A 82 -7.55 -1.17 18.05
CA TYR A 82 -8.76 -1.88 18.50
C TYR A 82 -9.91 -1.71 17.51
N ALA A 83 -10.07 -0.53 16.91
CA ALA A 83 -11.03 -0.35 15.83
C ALA A 83 -10.79 -1.30 14.65
N ILE A 84 -9.54 -1.72 14.41
CA ILE A 84 -9.21 -2.73 13.41
C ILE A 84 -9.74 -4.10 13.79
N ALA A 85 -9.53 -4.52 15.04
CA ALA A 85 -10.05 -5.78 15.56
C ALA A 85 -11.58 -5.81 15.65
N GLU A 86 -12.21 -4.71 16.09
CA GLU A 86 -13.63 -4.62 16.38
C GLU A 86 -14.50 -4.34 15.15
N HIS A 87 -13.92 -3.73 14.10
CA HIS A 87 -14.69 -3.28 12.95
C HIS A 87 -14.11 -3.68 11.60
N LEU A 88 -12.81 -3.46 11.34
CA LEU A 88 -12.22 -3.79 10.03
C LEU A 88 -12.22 -5.30 9.80
N VAL A 89 -11.66 -6.08 10.73
CA VAL A 89 -11.57 -7.53 10.60
C VAL A 89 -12.95 -8.19 10.44
N PRO A 90 -13.97 -7.86 11.26
CA PRO A 90 -15.32 -8.35 11.04
C PRO A 90 -15.90 -7.99 9.66
N ASP A 91 -15.70 -6.76 9.17
CA ASP A 91 -16.18 -6.34 7.84
C ASP A 91 -15.56 -7.20 6.72
N LEU A 92 -14.25 -7.45 6.79
CA LEU A 92 -13.53 -8.28 5.80
C LEU A 92 -14.03 -9.73 5.77
N MET A 93 -14.48 -10.25 6.92
CA MET A 93 -14.86 -11.65 7.09
C MET A 93 -16.34 -11.95 6.86
N THR A 94 -17.22 -10.97 7.05
CA THR A 94 -18.66 -11.25 7.20
C THR A 94 -19.56 -10.56 6.20
N THR A 95 -19.06 -9.51 5.52
CA THR A 95 -19.88 -8.69 4.62
C THR A 95 -19.45 -8.88 3.17
N PRO A 96 -20.19 -9.67 2.36
CA PRO A 96 -19.92 -9.82 0.94
C PRO A 96 -20.05 -8.49 0.20
N ARG A 97 -19.21 -8.30 -0.82
CA ARG A 97 -19.23 -7.12 -1.69
C ARG A 97 -18.85 -7.52 -3.11
N TRP A 98 -19.29 -6.72 -4.08
CA TRP A 98 -18.75 -6.82 -5.43
C TRP A 98 -17.25 -6.55 -5.44
N ILE A 99 -16.46 -7.52 -5.91
CA ILE A 99 -15.01 -7.41 -6.07
C ILE A 99 -14.72 -7.36 -7.57
N PRO A 100 -14.30 -6.20 -8.11
CA PRO A 100 -14.08 -6.02 -9.56
C PRO A 100 -13.14 -7.05 -10.17
N GLU A 101 -11.99 -7.32 -9.54
CA GLU A 101 -11.03 -8.31 -10.06
C GLU A 101 -11.53 -9.76 -10.03
N LEU A 102 -12.56 -10.07 -9.24
CA LEU A 102 -13.17 -11.41 -9.24
C LEU A 102 -14.39 -11.46 -10.16
N GLU A 103 -14.90 -10.30 -10.58
CA GLU A 103 -16.20 -10.15 -11.26
C GLU A 103 -17.32 -10.89 -10.52
N ALA A 104 -17.29 -10.84 -9.18
CA ALA A 104 -18.20 -11.58 -8.33
C ALA A 104 -18.44 -10.87 -7.00
N GLU A 105 -19.58 -11.18 -6.37
CA GLU A 105 -19.77 -10.91 -4.95
C GLU A 105 -19.00 -11.93 -4.11
N ALA A 106 -18.11 -11.45 -3.25
CA ALA A 106 -17.35 -12.28 -2.33
C ALA A 106 -16.98 -11.51 -1.06
N LEU A 107 -16.50 -12.23 -0.05
CA LEU A 107 -15.89 -11.61 1.12
C LEU A 107 -14.59 -10.92 0.71
N PRO A 108 -14.33 -9.67 1.14
CA PRO A 108 -13.05 -9.00 0.89
C PRO A 108 -11.85 -9.87 1.28
N LEU A 109 -11.97 -10.64 2.37
CA LEU A 109 -10.94 -11.58 2.82
C LEU A 109 -10.47 -12.55 1.73
N HIS A 110 -11.34 -12.97 0.81
CA HIS A 110 -10.96 -13.91 -0.24
C HIS A 110 -9.99 -13.29 -1.25
N ARG A 111 -10.10 -11.97 -1.49
CA ARG A 111 -9.27 -11.26 -2.46
C ARG A 111 -7.97 -10.72 -1.86
N VAL A 112 -8.02 -10.12 -0.67
CA VAL A 112 -6.83 -9.43 -0.13
C VAL A 112 -5.61 -10.35 -0.04
N PHE A 113 -4.42 -9.77 -0.16
CA PHE A 113 -3.17 -10.53 -0.15
C PHE A 113 -2.90 -11.17 1.23
N LEU A 114 -1.87 -12.03 1.28
CA LEU A 114 -1.55 -12.82 2.47
C LEU A 114 -1.20 -11.94 3.68
N ALA A 115 -0.59 -10.78 3.43
CA ALA A 115 -0.26 -9.82 4.48
C ALA A 115 -1.52 -9.24 5.14
N GLU A 116 -2.59 -8.99 4.40
CA GLU A 116 -3.87 -8.50 4.93
C GLU A 116 -4.64 -9.64 5.60
N LYS A 117 -4.56 -10.87 5.07
CA LYS A 117 -5.12 -12.07 5.72
C LYS A 117 -4.50 -12.32 7.10
N TRP A 118 -3.28 -11.83 7.34
CA TRP A 118 -2.64 -11.85 8.66
C TRP A 118 -3.48 -11.17 9.75
N LEU A 119 -4.18 -10.07 9.42
CA LEU A 119 -5.09 -9.40 10.35
C LEU A 119 -6.12 -10.36 10.92
N VAL A 120 -6.76 -11.15 10.05
CA VAL A 120 -7.74 -12.15 10.45
C VAL A 120 -7.07 -13.28 11.25
N ALA A 121 -5.94 -13.79 10.77
CA ALA A 121 -5.21 -14.85 11.47
C ALA A 121 -4.83 -14.44 12.91
N ARG A 122 -4.34 -13.22 13.12
CA ARG A 122 -3.84 -12.75 14.41
C ARG A 122 -4.94 -12.24 15.34
N LEU A 123 -5.87 -11.43 14.83
CA LEU A 123 -6.87 -10.76 15.65
C LEU A 123 -8.08 -11.66 15.89
N HIS A 124 -8.60 -12.30 14.84
CA HIS A 124 -9.80 -13.13 14.95
C HIS A 124 -9.51 -14.51 15.52
N TYR A 125 -8.49 -15.21 15.01
CA TYR A 125 -8.18 -16.58 15.44
C TYR A 125 -7.11 -16.63 16.53
N GLY A 126 -6.10 -15.77 16.45
CA GLY A 126 -5.01 -15.73 17.42
C GLY A 126 -5.33 -14.98 18.71
N HIS A 127 -6.38 -14.15 18.71
CA HIS A 127 -6.76 -13.26 19.81
C HIS A 127 -5.58 -12.47 20.41
N ILE A 128 -4.64 -12.08 19.53
CA ILE A 128 -3.45 -11.32 19.90
C ILE A 128 -3.85 -9.88 20.23
N ASP A 129 -3.12 -9.24 21.14
CA ASP A 129 -3.28 -7.81 21.41
C ASP A 129 -3.20 -7.01 20.10
N PRO A 130 -4.22 -6.20 19.76
CA PRO A 130 -4.24 -5.47 18.51
C PRO A 130 -3.03 -4.56 18.29
N ARG A 131 -2.40 -4.01 19.34
CA ARG A 131 -1.24 -3.13 19.21
C ARG A 131 0.03 -3.85 18.72
N GLU A 132 0.07 -5.17 18.86
CA GLU A 132 1.22 -6.03 18.54
C GLU A 132 0.91 -7.06 17.43
N ALA A 133 -0.33 -7.12 16.95
CA ALA A 133 -0.77 -8.16 16.03
C ALA A 133 -0.01 -8.16 14.70
N GLY A 134 0.48 -7.00 14.25
CA GLY A 134 1.31 -6.86 13.04
C GLY A 134 2.72 -7.44 13.15
N VAL A 135 3.19 -7.77 14.36
CA VAL A 135 4.50 -8.41 14.54
C VAL A 135 4.49 -9.83 13.97
N GLY A 136 5.49 -10.14 13.15
CA GLY A 136 5.65 -11.43 12.49
C GLY A 136 5.01 -11.51 11.10
N ASN A 137 4.33 -10.46 10.65
CA ASN A 137 3.77 -10.40 9.30
C ASN A 137 4.86 -10.29 8.22
N ILE A 138 4.45 -10.54 6.98
CA ILE A 138 5.22 -10.29 5.75
C ILE A 138 5.33 -8.78 5.58
N VAL A 139 6.53 -8.23 5.82
CA VAL A 139 6.77 -6.78 5.73
C VAL A 139 6.68 -6.35 4.26
N ASN A 140 5.60 -5.63 3.92
CA ASN A 140 5.33 -5.07 2.60
C ASN A 140 4.60 -3.71 2.73
N CYS A 141 4.09 -3.17 1.62
CA CYS A 141 3.34 -1.91 1.61
C CYS A 141 1.87 -2.04 2.05
N GLY A 142 1.41 -3.23 2.43
CA GLY A 142 0.01 -3.56 2.66
C GLY A 142 -0.70 -2.67 3.68
N ALA A 143 0.00 -2.21 4.72
CA ALA A 143 -0.56 -1.22 5.65
C ALA A 143 -0.62 0.18 5.03
N ALA A 144 0.42 0.60 4.32
CA ALA A 144 0.52 1.94 3.76
C ALA A 144 -0.50 2.21 2.63
N MET A 145 -0.78 1.21 1.79
CA MET A 145 -1.62 1.38 0.59
C MET A 145 -3.02 1.91 0.89
N TYR A 146 -3.55 1.66 2.09
CA TYR A 146 -4.89 2.10 2.50
C TYR A 146 -4.92 3.20 3.56
N MET A 147 -3.80 3.89 3.85
CA MET A 147 -3.75 4.95 4.88
C MET A 147 -4.19 6.34 4.43
N ALA A 148 -4.50 6.54 3.14
CA ALA A 148 -4.99 7.85 2.66
C ALA A 148 -6.19 8.42 3.46
N PRO A 149 -7.19 7.61 3.89
CA PRO A 149 -8.28 8.08 4.74
C PRO A 149 -7.80 8.67 6.08
N VAL A 150 -6.80 8.07 6.72
CA VAL A 150 -6.24 8.57 7.99
C VAL A 150 -5.67 9.98 7.80
N GLY A 151 -4.91 10.19 6.72
CA GLY A 151 -4.39 11.52 6.39
C GLY A 151 -5.46 12.56 6.09
N LEU A 152 -6.59 12.15 5.49
CA LEU A 152 -7.72 13.05 5.21
C LEU A 152 -8.52 13.41 6.46
N VAL A 153 -8.74 12.46 7.38
CA VAL A 153 -9.40 12.72 8.67
C VAL A 153 -8.56 13.69 9.51
N ASN A 154 -7.23 13.60 9.41
CA ASN A 154 -6.28 14.51 10.05
C ASN A 154 -5.82 15.65 9.12
N ALA A 155 -6.70 16.14 8.23
CA ALA A 155 -6.32 17.17 7.25
C ALA A 155 -5.61 18.37 7.92
N ALA A 156 -4.45 18.75 7.35
CA ALA A 156 -3.56 19.79 7.87
C ALA A 156 -2.86 19.50 9.21
N ASP A 157 -3.09 18.35 9.85
CA ASP A 157 -2.34 17.82 11.00
C ASP A 157 -1.54 16.53 10.68
N PRO A 158 -0.33 16.66 10.09
CA PRO A 158 0.54 15.53 9.81
C PRO A 158 1.02 14.78 11.05
N LYS A 159 1.07 15.42 12.22
CA LYS A 159 1.54 14.76 13.45
C LYS A 159 0.46 13.83 13.99
N GLY A 160 -0.79 14.30 14.03
CA GLY A 160 -1.96 13.48 14.34
C GLY A 160 -2.10 12.32 13.36
N ALA A 161 -2.01 12.60 12.05
CA ALA A 161 -2.08 11.57 11.01
C ALA A 161 -1.01 10.48 11.17
N TYR A 162 0.24 10.88 11.45
CA TYR A 162 1.35 9.95 11.67
C TYR A 162 1.09 9.06 12.89
N ALA A 163 0.67 9.64 14.02
CA ALA A 163 0.43 8.91 15.25
C ALA A 163 -0.74 7.91 15.12
N GLU A 164 -1.86 8.35 14.53
CA GLU A 164 -3.03 7.50 14.32
C GLU A 164 -2.74 6.35 13.36
N ALA A 165 -2.08 6.63 12.23
CA ALA A 165 -1.71 5.59 11.27
C ALA A 165 -0.71 4.59 11.86
N LEU A 166 0.21 5.01 12.73
CA LEU A 166 1.10 4.07 13.43
C LEU A 166 0.34 3.18 14.42
N ASP A 167 -0.68 3.68 15.10
CA ASP A 167 -1.51 2.87 16.00
C ASP A 167 -2.31 1.84 15.20
N ILE A 168 -3.08 2.29 14.21
CA ILE A 168 -3.84 1.45 13.27
C ILE A 168 -2.94 0.38 12.63
N ALA A 169 -1.80 0.80 12.07
CA ALA A 169 -0.90 -0.12 11.37
C ALA A 169 -0.22 -1.11 12.32
N GLY A 170 -0.20 -0.86 13.64
CA GLY A 170 0.30 -1.83 14.63
C GLY A 170 -0.46 -3.15 14.62
N ALA A 171 -1.74 -3.12 14.21
CA ALA A 171 -2.56 -4.32 14.02
C ALA A 171 -2.16 -5.15 12.79
N HIS A 172 -1.59 -4.50 11.77
CA HIS A 172 -1.35 -5.10 10.45
C HIS A 172 0.13 -5.38 10.18
N GLN A 173 1.00 -4.41 10.43
CA GLN A 173 2.37 -4.40 9.97
C GLN A 173 3.36 -4.07 11.08
N SER A 174 4.64 -4.31 10.77
CA SER A 174 5.78 -3.98 11.63
C SER A 174 6.92 -3.41 10.80
N SER A 175 7.98 -2.93 11.44
CA SER A 175 9.19 -2.42 10.76
C SER A 175 8.84 -1.33 9.71
N TYR A 176 9.51 -1.35 8.55
CA TYR A 176 9.27 -0.46 7.42
C TYR A 176 7.79 -0.38 7.00
N GLY A 177 7.03 -1.47 7.05
CA GLY A 177 5.62 -1.48 6.66
C GLY A 177 4.75 -0.60 7.58
N ARG A 178 5.01 -0.65 8.89
CA ARG A 178 4.31 0.21 9.87
C ARG A 178 4.76 1.65 9.76
N GLU A 179 6.07 1.89 9.68
CA GLU A 179 6.63 3.24 9.58
C GLU A 179 6.18 3.95 8.29
N ALA A 180 6.17 3.23 7.15
CA ALA A 180 5.70 3.77 5.88
C ALA A 180 4.22 4.17 5.92
N ALA A 181 3.37 3.41 6.63
CA ALA A 181 1.96 3.75 6.82
C ALA A 181 1.79 5.08 7.56
N GLY A 182 2.53 5.28 8.65
CA GLY A 182 2.58 6.54 9.39
C GLY A 182 3.03 7.72 8.51
N VAL A 183 4.17 7.56 7.82
CA VAL A 183 4.73 8.61 6.97
C VAL A 183 3.79 8.96 5.81
N PHE A 184 3.16 7.97 5.18
CA PHE A 184 2.22 8.21 4.08
C PHE A 184 0.97 8.96 4.53
N ALA A 185 0.36 8.57 5.67
CA ALA A 185 -0.76 9.31 6.24
C ALA A 185 -0.40 10.78 6.53
N ALA A 186 0.80 11.01 7.10
CA ALA A 186 1.31 12.35 7.34
C ALA A 186 1.52 13.15 6.06
N ALA A 187 1.98 12.51 4.98
CA ALA A 187 2.13 13.14 3.67
C ALA A 187 0.79 13.62 3.12
N VAL A 188 -0.25 12.78 3.21
CA VAL A 188 -1.61 13.12 2.78
C VAL A 188 -2.18 14.28 3.60
N ALA A 189 -2.02 14.23 4.94
CA ALA A 189 -2.44 15.32 5.81
C ALA A 189 -1.70 16.64 5.52
N ALA A 190 -0.40 16.56 5.23
CA ALA A 190 0.41 17.73 4.86
C ALA A 190 -0.02 18.35 3.53
N ALA A 191 -0.38 17.51 2.55
CA ALA A 191 -0.88 17.94 1.25
C ALA A 191 -2.23 18.68 1.35
N CYS A 192 -2.99 18.49 2.43
CA CYS A 192 -4.25 19.21 2.67
C CYS A 192 -4.05 20.65 3.17
N ARG A 193 -2.81 21.10 3.45
CA ARG A 193 -2.55 22.48 3.86
C ARG A 193 -2.70 23.44 2.67
N PRO A 194 -3.32 24.62 2.85
CA PRO A 194 -3.32 25.66 1.83
C PRO A 194 -1.89 26.01 1.38
N GLY A 195 -1.64 25.99 0.07
CA GLY A 195 -0.33 26.27 -0.49
C GLY A 195 0.70 25.15 -0.33
N ALA A 196 0.29 23.93 0.02
CA ALA A 196 1.19 22.79 0.07
C ALA A 196 1.87 22.55 -1.30
N THR A 197 3.19 22.41 -1.26
CA THR A 197 4.03 22.01 -2.39
C THR A 197 4.60 20.61 -2.16
N ALA A 198 5.07 19.95 -3.22
CA ALA A 198 5.77 18.66 -3.10
C ALA A 198 6.94 18.73 -2.09
N GLU A 199 7.74 19.80 -2.14
CA GLU A 199 8.84 20.04 -1.21
C GLU A 199 8.36 20.16 0.25
N SER A 200 7.26 20.89 0.50
CA SER A 200 6.71 21.04 1.85
C SER A 200 6.18 19.73 2.44
N VAL A 201 5.62 18.87 1.59
CA VAL A 201 5.12 17.54 1.95
C VAL A 201 6.29 16.61 2.25
N ILE A 202 7.28 16.53 1.35
CA ILE A 202 8.52 15.75 1.54
C ILE A 202 9.24 16.19 2.81
N GLY A 203 9.38 17.48 3.06
CA GLY A 203 9.99 18.01 4.28
C GLY A 203 9.22 17.61 5.54
N THR A 204 7.90 17.39 5.44
CA THR A 204 7.10 16.82 6.54
C THR A 204 7.39 15.35 6.74
N CYS A 205 7.46 14.57 5.67
CA CYS A 205 7.83 13.15 5.72
C CYS A 205 9.20 12.95 6.38
N VAL A 206 10.23 13.69 5.94
CA VAL A 206 11.59 13.59 6.50
C VAL A 206 11.65 13.94 8.00
N ARG A 207 10.89 14.95 8.44
CA ARG A 207 10.84 15.32 9.87
C ARG A 207 10.20 14.27 10.76
N LEU A 208 9.20 13.54 10.24
CA LEU A 208 8.44 12.57 11.03
C LEU A 208 9.05 11.17 10.96
N ALA A 209 9.49 10.76 9.78
CA ALA A 209 10.07 9.45 9.53
C ALA A 209 11.23 9.13 10.48
N LYS A 210 11.35 7.86 10.85
CA LYS A 210 12.41 7.32 11.71
C LYS A 210 13.31 6.35 10.96
N ASP A 211 14.52 6.19 11.51
CA ASP A 211 15.48 5.14 11.15
C ASP A 211 15.70 4.95 9.63
N GLY A 212 15.62 3.70 9.16
CA GLY A 212 15.83 3.36 7.77
C GLY A 212 14.81 4.00 6.82
N THR A 213 13.56 4.21 7.25
CA THR A 213 12.56 4.89 6.43
C THR A 213 12.95 6.34 6.18
N ARG A 214 13.46 7.03 7.20
CA ARG A 214 13.97 8.40 7.04
C ARG A 214 15.16 8.44 6.08
N GLN A 215 16.13 7.55 6.27
CA GLN A 215 17.32 7.49 5.41
C GLN A 215 16.93 7.19 3.95
N ALA A 216 15.99 6.27 3.72
CA ALA A 216 15.49 5.95 2.39
C ALA A 216 14.87 7.17 1.70
N ILE A 217 14.03 7.93 2.42
CA ILE A 217 13.42 9.15 1.88
C ILE A 217 14.49 10.19 1.56
N GLU A 218 15.43 10.44 2.48
CA GLU A 218 16.52 11.40 2.27
C GLU A 218 17.38 11.03 1.07
N SER A 219 17.81 9.77 0.93
CA SER A 219 18.60 9.29 -0.20
C SER A 219 17.87 9.42 -1.54
N VAL A 220 16.58 9.04 -1.60
CA VAL A 220 15.78 9.17 -2.81
C VAL A 220 15.55 10.65 -3.16
N CYS A 221 15.30 11.51 -2.17
CA CYS A 221 15.08 12.94 -2.40
C CYS A 221 16.35 13.66 -2.86
N GLU A 222 17.52 13.31 -2.32
CA GLU A 222 18.79 13.86 -2.76
C GLU A 222 19.02 13.59 -4.25
N VAL A 223 18.77 12.36 -4.70
CA VAL A 223 18.87 12.02 -6.12
C VAL A 223 17.79 12.73 -6.93
N ALA A 224 16.53 12.70 -6.49
CA ALA A 224 15.41 13.34 -7.19
C ALA A 224 15.64 14.84 -7.46
N SER A 225 16.28 15.55 -6.53
CA SER A 225 16.57 17.00 -6.64
C SER A 225 17.44 17.37 -7.85
N ARG A 226 18.13 16.39 -8.44
CA ARG A 226 19.02 16.57 -9.60
C ARG A 226 18.31 16.39 -10.94
N HIS A 227 17.01 16.05 -10.91
CA HIS A 227 16.20 15.76 -12.09
C HIS A 227 15.00 16.70 -12.17
N SER A 228 14.72 17.20 -13.37
CA SER A 228 13.53 17.99 -13.68
C SER A 228 12.45 17.20 -14.42
N ASP A 229 12.78 15.97 -14.85
CA ASP A 229 11.90 15.10 -15.63
C ASP A 229 11.97 13.65 -15.10
N PHE A 230 10.80 12.99 -15.09
CA PHE A 230 10.67 11.67 -14.49
C PHE A 230 11.46 10.60 -15.26
N GLU A 231 11.58 10.69 -16.59
CA GLU A 231 12.28 9.68 -17.39
C GLU A 231 13.74 9.60 -17.00
N SER A 232 14.37 10.77 -16.85
CA SER A 232 15.77 10.85 -16.40
C SER A 232 15.98 10.34 -14.97
N ALA A 233 14.93 10.37 -14.14
CA ALA A 233 14.99 9.99 -12.72
C ALA A 233 14.71 8.50 -12.48
N LEU A 234 14.06 7.77 -13.40
CA LEU A 234 13.58 6.40 -13.16
C LEU A 234 14.66 5.45 -12.64
N ARG A 235 15.81 5.37 -13.31
CA ARG A 235 16.92 4.49 -12.91
C ARG A 235 17.66 5.01 -11.67
N PRO A 236 18.07 6.30 -11.60
CA PRO A 236 18.72 6.84 -10.42
C PRO A 236 17.92 6.67 -9.12
N LEU A 237 16.59 6.86 -9.14
CA LEU A 237 15.77 6.69 -7.95
C LEU A 237 15.68 5.22 -7.50
N ARG A 238 15.65 4.28 -8.45
CA ARG A 238 15.69 2.83 -8.12
C ARG A 238 17.03 2.42 -7.52
N GLU A 239 18.13 2.98 -8.01
CA GLU A 239 19.46 2.75 -7.44
C GLU A 239 19.55 3.33 -6.03
N ALA A 240 19.02 4.55 -5.81
CA ALA A 240 19.04 5.22 -4.51
C ALA A 240 18.28 4.45 -3.41
N VAL A 241 17.17 3.78 -3.75
CA VAL A 241 16.37 3.02 -2.78
C VAL A 241 16.94 1.62 -2.50
N THR A 242 17.84 1.11 -3.34
CA THR A 242 18.35 -0.27 -3.27
C THR A 242 18.90 -0.67 -1.89
N PRO A 243 19.66 0.16 -1.15
CA PRO A 243 20.14 -0.20 0.20
C PRO A 243 19.03 -0.46 1.23
N PHE A 244 17.83 0.04 0.96
CA PHE A 244 16.66 -0.05 1.84
C PHE A 244 15.62 -1.07 1.36
N ASP A 245 15.81 -1.64 0.16
CA ASP A 245 15.00 -2.75 -0.35
C ASP A 245 15.40 -4.04 0.38
N THR A 246 14.65 -4.38 1.42
CA THR A 246 14.89 -5.56 2.27
C THR A 246 14.65 -6.89 1.54
N VAL A 247 14.07 -6.84 0.34
CA VAL A 247 13.74 -8.02 -0.47
C VAL A 247 14.76 -8.21 -1.61
N GLY A 248 15.12 -7.11 -2.25
CA GLY A 248 16.14 -7.05 -3.30
C GLY A 248 15.69 -7.62 -4.66
N PRO A 249 16.59 -7.63 -5.66
CA PRO A 249 16.26 -8.03 -7.04
C PRO A 249 15.89 -9.51 -7.16
N ASP A 250 16.45 -10.35 -6.29
CA ASP A 250 16.25 -11.81 -6.29
C ASP A 250 15.12 -12.26 -5.36
N TYR A 251 14.12 -11.42 -5.09
CA TYR A 251 13.05 -11.72 -4.12
C TYR A 251 12.27 -13.02 -4.39
N ARG A 252 12.27 -13.51 -5.64
CA ARG A 252 11.65 -14.78 -6.05
C ARG A 252 12.52 -16.00 -5.72
N ALA A 253 13.78 -15.79 -5.37
CA ALA A 253 14.70 -16.82 -4.91
C ALA A 253 14.88 -16.69 -3.38
N PRO A 254 14.41 -17.66 -2.59
CA PRO A 254 14.70 -17.70 -1.17
C PRO A 254 16.22 -17.72 -0.97
N SER A 255 16.76 -16.72 -0.28
CA SER A 255 18.18 -16.73 0.07
C SER A 255 18.44 -17.79 1.13
N LEU A 256 19.69 -18.25 1.26
CA LEU A 256 20.09 -19.18 2.33
C LEU A 256 19.93 -18.59 3.74
N GLY A 257 19.71 -17.27 3.85
CA GLY A 257 19.34 -16.61 5.09
C GLY A 257 17.86 -16.81 5.37
N ALA A 258 17.52 -17.42 6.51
CA ALA A 258 16.15 -17.40 6.99
C ALA A 258 15.64 -15.95 7.09
N ARG A 259 14.40 -15.68 6.61
CA ARG A 259 13.61 -14.44 6.86
C ARG A 259 13.69 -13.28 5.85
N ARG A 260 13.91 -13.49 4.54
CA ARG A 260 13.51 -12.47 3.54
C ARG A 260 12.01 -12.61 3.22
N PRO A 261 11.19 -11.54 3.31
CA PRO A 261 9.78 -11.58 2.89
C PRO A 261 9.64 -11.90 1.39
N SER A 262 8.52 -12.45 0.93
CA SER A 262 8.18 -12.55 -0.50
C SER A 262 7.21 -11.42 -0.90
N ARG A 263 7.28 -10.93 -2.15
CA ARG A 263 6.25 -10.03 -2.72
C ARG A 263 5.03 -10.82 -3.17
#